data_AF-A0A9D8MSU0-F1
#
_entry.id   AF-A0A9D8MSU0-F1
#
_cell.length_a   1.000
_cell.length_b   1.000
_cell.length_c   1.000
_cell.angle_alpha   90.00
_cell.angle_beta   90.00
_cell.angle_gamma   90.00
#
_symmetry.space_group_name_H-M   'P 1'
#
loop_
_entity.id
_entity.type
_entity.pdbx_description
1 polymer ?
#
loop_
_entity_poly.entity_id
_entity_poly.type
_entity_poly.pdbx_seq_one_letter_code
_entity_poly.pdbx_strand_id
1 'polypeptide(L)'
;MLYQILKTFGVIRLLNLLKLKKAVSIVVLLGTLTSCWPPAQSLVAVISLTDPAKLATLEKRGANPRVNKVVYWLNASDEWHVPSKYVTYTALFINGTHGDHGKLTAEMILHNLKTARDLGLLTEKNQKKLKNGKAAVVTRGPYEGETVEIDHVIPVSIAPEIGNDFANLEMLPSSLNRSKSDQVGEHQLTYAKKLLDAGVLNEDSYQKLRYKASRQ
;
A
#
# COMPACT_ATOMS: atom_id res chain seq x y z
N MET A 1 -25.51 57.63 -28.25
CA MET A 1 -24.11 57.17 -28.09
C MET A 1 -23.93 56.29 -26.84
N LEU A 2 -24.39 56.74 -25.66
CA LEU A 2 -24.26 56.00 -24.38
C LEU A 2 -24.93 54.61 -24.35
N TYR A 3 -26.09 54.45 -24.99
CA TYR A 3 -26.82 53.18 -25.06
C TYR A 3 -26.06 52.07 -25.82
N GLN A 4 -25.35 52.42 -26.89
CA GLN A 4 -24.55 51.45 -27.66
C GLN A 4 -23.33 50.97 -26.85
N ILE A 5 -22.67 51.89 -26.12
CA ILE A 5 -21.53 51.56 -25.25
C ILE A 5 -21.95 50.63 -24.10
N LEU A 6 -23.09 50.90 -23.45
CA LEU A 6 -23.64 50.05 -22.39
C LEU A 6 -24.05 48.66 -22.89
N LYS A 7 -24.61 48.57 -24.10
CA LYS A 7 -24.99 47.29 -24.74
C LYS A 7 -23.74 46.46 -25.07
N THR A 8 -22.70 47.08 -25.62
CA THR A 8 -21.42 46.41 -25.94
C THR A 8 -20.68 45.98 -24.66
N PHE A 9 -20.64 46.81 -23.62
CA PHE A 9 -20.06 46.43 -22.32
C PHE A 9 -20.83 45.28 -21.65
N GLY A 10 -22.17 45.30 -21.71
CA GLY A 10 -23.02 44.22 -21.20
C GLY A 10 -22.77 42.89 -21.91
N VAL A 11 -22.65 42.92 -23.24
CA VAL A 11 -22.36 41.73 -24.07
C VAL A 11 -20.95 41.18 -23.79
N ILE A 12 -19.92 42.04 -23.67
CA ILE A 12 -18.55 41.62 -23.35
C ILE A 12 -18.48 40.99 -21.95
N ARG A 13 -19.14 41.60 -20.94
CA ARG A 13 -19.18 41.07 -19.57
C ARG A 13 -19.92 39.73 -19.50
N LEU A 14 -21.02 39.57 -20.25
CA LEU A 14 -21.76 38.31 -20.36
C LEU A 14 -20.95 37.21 -21.05
N LEU A 15 -20.24 37.53 -22.14
CA LEU A 15 -19.36 36.59 -22.85
C LEU A 15 -18.18 36.13 -21.98
N ASN A 16 -17.57 37.02 -21.20
CA ASN A 16 -16.50 36.66 -20.26
C ASN A 16 -17.01 35.80 -19.09
N LEU A 17 -18.20 36.10 -18.56
CA LEU A 17 -18.85 35.26 -17.54
C LEU A 17 -19.19 33.86 -18.09
N LEU A 18 -19.65 33.76 -19.34
CA LEU A 18 -19.91 32.47 -20.00
C LEU A 18 -18.62 31.67 -20.24
N LYS A 19 -17.53 32.32 -20.68
CA LYS A 19 -16.22 31.69 -20.84
C LYS A 19 -15.65 31.20 -19.49
N LEU A 20 -15.75 32.01 -18.44
CA LEU A 20 -15.31 31.64 -17.09
C LEU A 20 -16.14 30.48 -16.53
N LYS A 21 -17.48 30.52 -16.68
CA LYS A 21 -18.34 29.40 -16.27
C LYS A 21 -18.02 28.11 -17.03
N LYS A 22 -17.78 28.18 -18.35
CA LYS A 22 -17.35 27.03 -19.15
C LYS A 22 -15.99 26.50 -18.69
N ALA A 23 -15.02 27.37 -18.42
CA ALA A 23 -13.71 26.97 -17.91
C ALA A 23 -13.81 26.30 -16.52
N VAL A 24 -14.60 26.86 -15.61
CA VAL A 24 -14.89 26.25 -14.31
C VAL A 24 -15.59 24.90 -14.47
N SER A 25 -16.60 24.79 -15.34
CA SER A 25 -17.26 23.52 -15.62
C SER A 25 -16.31 22.47 -16.20
N ILE A 26 -15.39 22.85 -17.09
CA ILE A 26 -14.37 21.95 -17.64
C ILE A 26 -13.40 21.49 -16.55
N VAL A 27 -12.93 22.39 -15.69
CA VAL A 27 -12.03 22.05 -14.57
C VAL A 27 -12.74 21.13 -13.57
N VAL A 28 -14.00 21.38 -13.24
CA VAL A 28 -14.81 20.49 -12.38
C VAL A 28 -14.99 19.13 -13.04
N LEU A 29 -15.30 19.07 -14.34
CA LEU A 29 -15.46 17.82 -15.08
C LEU A 29 -14.13 17.02 -15.11
N LEU A 30 -13.01 17.66 -15.41
CA LEU A 30 -11.67 17.06 -15.37
C LEU A 30 -11.32 16.56 -13.95
N GLY A 31 -11.61 17.36 -12.92
CA GLY A 31 -11.45 16.95 -11.52
C GLY A 31 -12.25 15.67 -11.21
N THR A 32 -13.52 15.62 -11.60
CA THR A 32 -14.37 14.43 -11.37
C THR A 32 -13.90 13.21 -12.15
N LEU A 33 -13.39 13.39 -13.38
CA LEU A 33 -12.84 12.29 -14.18
C LEU A 33 -11.56 11.74 -13.57
N THR A 34 -10.67 12.61 -13.07
CA THR A 34 -9.43 12.19 -12.39
C THR A 34 -9.70 11.50 -11.04
N SER A 35 -10.74 11.89 -10.30
CA SER A 35 -11.11 11.22 -9.05
C SER A 35 -11.68 9.81 -9.25
N CYS A 36 -12.19 9.52 -10.45
CA CYS A 36 -12.68 8.20 -10.83
C CYS A 36 -11.60 7.33 -11.49
N TRP A 37 -10.40 7.86 -11.74
CA TRP A 37 -9.32 7.16 -12.41
C TRP A 37 -8.60 6.21 -11.43
N PRO A 38 -8.62 4.87 -11.66
CA PRO A 38 -8.12 3.91 -10.67
C PRO A 38 -6.65 4.10 -10.23
N PRO A 39 -5.68 4.43 -11.10
CA PRO A 39 -4.32 4.78 -10.67
C PRO A 39 -4.26 5.95 -9.67
N ALA A 40 -5.08 6.99 -9.85
CA ALA A 40 -5.14 8.11 -8.92
C ALA A 40 -5.75 7.67 -7.57
N GLN A 41 -6.81 6.86 -7.60
CA GLN A 41 -7.38 6.27 -6.39
C GLN A 41 -6.38 5.34 -5.68
N SER A 42 -5.65 4.54 -6.44
CA SER A 42 -4.61 3.66 -5.92
C SER A 42 -3.50 4.44 -5.24
N LEU A 43 -3.03 5.54 -5.85
CA LEU A 43 -2.04 6.41 -5.22
C LEU A 43 -2.55 6.98 -3.90
N VAL A 44 -3.72 7.60 -3.89
CA VAL A 44 -4.33 8.18 -2.67
C VAL A 44 -4.55 7.12 -1.59
N ALA A 45 -5.02 5.93 -1.99
CA ALA A 45 -5.25 4.84 -1.07
C ALA A 45 -3.94 4.30 -0.48
N VAL A 46 -2.92 4.05 -1.30
CA VAL A 46 -1.62 3.53 -0.84
C VAL A 46 -0.94 4.54 0.07
N ILE A 47 -0.96 5.85 -0.24
CA ILE A 47 -0.46 6.91 0.65
C ILE A 47 -1.09 6.78 2.04
N SER A 48 -2.43 6.74 2.09
CA SER A 48 -3.18 6.69 3.35
C SER A 48 -3.04 5.37 4.12
N LEU A 49 -2.93 4.25 3.40
CA LEU A 49 -2.84 2.92 3.98
C LEU A 49 -1.45 2.64 4.57
N THR A 50 -0.40 3.21 3.98
CA THR A 50 1.01 3.03 4.38
C THR A 50 1.56 4.21 5.19
N ASP A 51 0.72 5.19 5.55
CA ASP A 51 1.11 6.35 6.33
C ASP A 51 1.69 5.96 7.71
N PRO A 52 2.95 6.29 8.01
CA PRO A 52 3.63 5.80 9.21
C PRO A 52 2.98 6.30 10.51
N ALA A 53 2.46 7.54 10.52
CA ALA A 53 1.78 8.08 11.68
C ALA A 53 0.48 7.31 11.99
N LYS A 54 -0.30 6.95 10.97
CA LYS A 54 -1.50 6.11 11.13
C LYS A 54 -1.16 4.67 11.51
N LEU A 55 -0.05 4.12 11.01
CA LEU A 55 0.37 2.76 11.36
C LEU A 55 0.79 2.67 12.84
N ALA A 56 1.43 3.71 13.36
CA ALA A 56 1.85 3.80 14.75
C ALA A 56 0.68 3.82 15.75
N THR A 57 -0.53 4.24 15.34
CA THR A 57 -1.72 4.25 16.21
C THR A 57 -2.51 2.94 16.20
N LEU A 58 -2.11 1.96 15.40
CA LEU A 58 -2.86 0.71 15.28
C LEU A 58 -2.55 -0.24 16.43
N GLU A 59 -3.56 -0.98 16.86
CA GLU A 59 -3.36 -2.13 17.74
C GLU A 59 -2.48 -3.20 17.06
N LYS A 60 -2.06 -4.19 17.85
CA LYS A 60 -1.26 -5.32 17.37
C LYS A 60 -1.95 -6.01 16.18
N ARG A 61 -1.22 -6.18 15.07
CA ARG A 61 -1.71 -6.76 13.79
C ARG A 61 -2.77 -5.90 13.09
N GLY A 62 -2.97 -4.65 13.50
CA GLY A 62 -3.93 -3.73 12.88
C GLY A 62 -3.57 -3.35 11.44
N ALA A 63 -2.31 -3.54 11.02
CA ALA A 63 -1.87 -3.32 9.65
C ALA A 63 -2.30 -4.43 8.67
N ASN A 64 -2.67 -5.63 9.14
CA ASN A 64 -2.98 -6.77 8.26
C ASN A 64 -4.08 -6.47 7.22
N PRO A 65 -5.22 -5.86 7.58
CA PRO A 65 -6.23 -5.48 6.59
C PRO A 65 -5.74 -4.42 5.59
N ARG A 66 -4.74 -3.61 5.96
CA ARG A 66 -4.16 -2.58 5.09
C ARG A 66 -3.28 -3.21 4.01
N VAL A 67 -2.50 -4.24 4.34
CA VAL A 67 -1.70 -5.00 3.35
C VAL A 67 -2.61 -5.57 2.26
N ASN A 68 -3.71 -6.21 2.65
CA ASN A 68 -4.72 -6.73 1.71
C ASN A 68 -5.27 -5.63 0.77
N LYS A 69 -5.60 -4.45 1.33
CA LYS A 69 -6.11 -3.32 0.55
C LYS A 69 -5.05 -2.74 -0.40
N VAL A 70 -3.79 -2.63 0.04
CA VAL A 70 -2.69 -2.15 -0.80
C VAL A 70 -2.52 -3.06 -2.02
N VAL A 71 -2.53 -4.38 -1.84
CA VAL A 71 -2.45 -5.33 -2.96
C VAL A 71 -3.61 -5.14 -3.95
N TYR A 72 -4.84 -4.95 -3.46
CA TYR A 72 -5.99 -4.63 -4.32
C TYR A 72 -5.75 -3.36 -5.16
N TRP A 73 -5.36 -2.26 -4.51
CA TRP A 73 -5.17 -0.98 -5.19
C TRP A 73 -4.01 -1.02 -6.19
N LEU A 74 -2.92 -1.71 -5.87
CA LEU A 74 -1.81 -1.87 -6.80
C LEU A 74 -2.19 -2.71 -8.02
N ASN A 75 -2.97 -3.79 -7.82
CA ASN A 75 -3.52 -4.54 -8.96
C ASN A 75 -4.44 -3.67 -9.82
N ALA A 76 -5.34 -2.89 -9.22
CA ALA A 76 -6.22 -1.98 -9.95
C ALA A 76 -5.45 -0.93 -10.77
N SER A 77 -4.28 -0.49 -10.30
CA SER A 77 -3.37 0.37 -11.06
C SER A 77 -2.74 -0.35 -12.25
N ASP A 78 -2.27 -1.58 -12.04
CA ASP A 78 -1.63 -2.40 -13.08
C ASP A 78 -2.64 -2.79 -14.19
N GLU A 79 -3.90 -3.05 -13.86
CA GLU A 79 -5.00 -3.26 -14.83
C GLU A 79 -5.23 -2.02 -15.73
N TRP A 80 -4.81 -0.84 -15.28
CA TRP A 80 -4.83 0.42 -16.04
C TRP A 80 -3.47 0.78 -16.65
N HIS A 81 -2.56 -0.19 -16.76
CA HIS A 81 -1.23 -0.03 -17.35
C HIS A 81 -0.35 1.02 -16.65
N VAL A 82 -0.64 1.33 -15.38
CA VAL A 82 0.25 2.15 -14.54
C VAL A 82 0.98 1.20 -13.58
N PRO A 83 2.29 0.97 -13.78
CA PRO A 83 3.05 0.02 -12.99
C PRO A 83 2.97 0.30 -11.49
N SER A 84 2.56 -0.71 -10.72
CA SER A 84 2.45 -0.68 -9.26
C SER A 84 3.71 -0.16 -8.57
N LYS A 85 4.90 -0.44 -9.11
CA LYS A 85 6.16 0.13 -8.60
C LYS A 85 6.12 1.65 -8.51
N TYR A 86 5.60 2.34 -9.53
CA TYR A 86 5.56 3.80 -9.53
C TYR A 86 4.55 4.32 -8.50
N VAL A 87 3.41 3.67 -8.36
CA VAL A 87 2.42 4.00 -7.32
C VAL A 87 3.02 3.82 -5.93
N THR A 88 3.67 2.67 -5.68
CA THR A 88 4.31 2.37 -4.38
C THR A 88 5.38 3.40 -4.03
N TYR A 89 6.38 3.61 -4.89
CA TYR A 89 7.46 4.55 -4.59
C TYR A 89 6.96 5.99 -4.45
N THR A 90 6.00 6.42 -5.28
CA THR A 90 5.41 7.77 -5.18
C THR A 90 4.63 7.91 -3.88
N ALA A 91 3.86 6.90 -3.48
CA ALA A 91 3.08 6.94 -2.25
C ALA A 91 3.97 7.03 -1.00
N LEU A 92 5.03 6.21 -0.95
CA LEU A 92 5.99 6.19 0.17
C LEU A 92 6.79 7.50 0.23
N PHE A 93 7.18 8.06 -0.92
CA PHE A 93 7.79 9.39 -0.95
C PHE A 93 6.86 10.47 -0.37
N ILE A 94 5.59 10.47 -0.76
CA ILE A 94 4.61 11.48 -0.29
C ILE A 94 4.32 11.36 1.21
N ASN A 95 4.26 10.14 1.76
CA ASN A 95 3.95 9.95 3.19
C ASN A 95 5.20 10.01 4.11
N GLY A 96 6.35 10.37 3.57
CA GLY A 96 7.59 10.54 4.32
C GLY A 96 8.38 9.25 4.57
N THR A 97 7.94 8.10 4.05
CA THR A 97 8.67 6.83 4.14
C THR A 97 9.71 6.75 3.02
N HIS A 98 10.91 7.29 3.26
CA HIS A 98 11.97 7.40 2.26
C HIS A 98 13.29 6.77 2.72
N GLY A 99 14.36 6.90 1.92
CA GLY A 99 15.66 6.32 2.21
C GLY A 99 15.62 4.79 2.20
N ASP A 100 16.44 4.15 3.04
CA ASP A 100 16.52 2.69 3.07
C ASP A 100 15.27 2.04 3.69
N HIS A 101 14.60 2.71 4.63
CA HIS A 101 13.27 2.29 5.10
C HIS A 101 12.26 2.27 3.95
N GLY A 102 12.17 3.36 3.18
CA GLY A 102 11.30 3.43 2.00
C GLY A 102 11.58 2.33 0.97
N LYS A 103 12.85 1.98 0.74
CA LYS A 103 13.22 0.88 -0.16
C LYS A 103 12.75 -0.47 0.35
N LEU A 104 13.04 -0.81 1.61
CA LEU A 104 12.63 -2.09 2.20
C LEU A 104 11.09 -2.23 2.25
N THR A 105 10.39 -1.14 2.59
CA THR A 105 8.93 -1.08 2.57
C THR A 105 8.38 -1.27 1.15
N ALA A 106 8.96 -0.62 0.14
CA ALA A 106 8.55 -0.80 -1.24
C ALA A 106 8.77 -2.23 -1.73
N GLU A 107 9.94 -2.82 -1.42
CA GLU A 107 10.27 -4.20 -1.76
C GLU A 107 9.26 -5.18 -1.17
N MET A 108 8.90 -5.04 0.11
CA MET A 108 7.93 -5.91 0.77
C MET A 108 6.52 -5.75 0.21
N ILE A 109 6.09 -4.52 -0.07
CA ILE A 109 4.78 -4.26 -0.72
C ILE A 109 4.71 -4.92 -2.10
N LEU A 110 5.75 -4.78 -2.92
CA LEU A 110 5.80 -5.35 -4.26
C LEU A 110 5.95 -6.88 -4.21
N HIS A 111 6.66 -7.41 -3.22
CA HIS A 111 6.73 -8.83 -2.93
C HIS A 111 5.33 -9.39 -2.63
N ASN A 112 4.55 -8.75 -1.77
CA ASN A 112 3.18 -9.15 -1.47
C ASN A 112 2.27 -9.14 -2.71
N LEU A 113 2.39 -8.14 -3.57
CA LEU A 113 1.65 -8.11 -4.85
C LEU A 113 2.07 -9.26 -5.78
N LYS A 114 3.37 -9.58 -5.84
CA LYS A 114 3.87 -10.72 -6.61
C LYS A 114 3.32 -12.03 -6.04
N THR A 115 3.39 -12.25 -4.73
CA THR A 115 2.83 -13.42 -4.05
C THR A 115 1.33 -13.55 -4.32
N ALA A 116 0.59 -12.44 -4.32
CA ALA A 116 -0.82 -12.43 -4.66
C ALA A 116 -1.10 -12.89 -6.10
N ARG A 117 -0.23 -12.55 -7.06
CA ARG A 117 -0.32 -13.04 -8.45
C ARG A 117 -0.03 -14.53 -8.54
N ASP A 118 1.06 -14.96 -7.93
CA ASP A 118 1.55 -16.33 -7.99
C ASP A 118 0.54 -17.32 -7.37
N LEU A 119 -0.12 -16.92 -6.28
CA LEU A 119 -1.14 -17.70 -5.58
C LEU A 119 -2.57 -17.55 -6.16
N GLY A 120 -2.76 -16.73 -7.20
CA GLY A 120 -4.08 -16.52 -7.80
C GLY A 120 -5.07 -15.71 -6.92
N LEU A 121 -4.57 -14.83 -6.06
CA LEU A 121 -5.41 -14.03 -5.15
C LEU A 121 -6.15 -12.87 -5.84
N LEU A 122 -5.95 -12.66 -7.14
CA LEU A 122 -6.46 -11.50 -7.88
C LEU A 122 -7.69 -11.81 -8.76
N THR A 123 -8.38 -12.93 -8.48
CA THR A 123 -9.69 -13.23 -9.08
C THR A 123 -10.74 -12.19 -8.65
N GLU A 124 -11.80 -11.99 -9.42
CA GLU A 124 -12.87 -11.02 -9.09
C GLU A 124 -13.43 -11.22 -7.66
N LYS A 125 -13.65 -12.49 -7.27
CA LYS A 125 -14.13 -12.86 -5.93
C LYS A 125 -13.13 -12.44 -4.84
N ASN A 126 -11.84 -12.68 -5.05
CA ASN A 126 -10.81 -12.32 -4.07
C ASN A 126 -10.53 -10.82 -4.06
N GLN A 127 -10.58 -10.12 -5.20
CA GLN A 127 -10.43 -8.67 -5.24
C GLN A 127 -11.50 -7.96 -4.40
N LYS A 128 -12.75 -8.46 -4.39
CA LYS A 128 -13.80 -7.96 -3.48
C LYS A 128 -13.44 -8.16 -2.00
N LYS A 129 -12.74 -9.25 -1.65
CA LYS A 129 -12.24 -9.48 -0.28
C LYS A 129 -11.10 -8.53 0.07
N LEU A 130 -10.08 -8.47 -0.80
CA LEU A 130 -8.88 -7.65 -0.62
C LEU A 130 -9.22 -6.15 -0.50
N LYS A 131 -10.13 -5.64 -1.33
CA LYS A 131 -10.66 -4.26 -1.24
C LYS A 131 -11.22 -3.92 0.14
N ASN A 132 -11.83 -4.92 0.80
CA ASN A 132 -12.41 -4.78 2.13
C ASN A 132 -11.41 -5.16 3.26
N GLY A 133 -10.15 -5.43 2.94
CA GLY A 133 -9.12 -5.83 3.88
C GLY A 133 -9.24 -7.28 4.38
N LYS A 134 -10.09 -8.09 3.74
CA LYS A 134 -10.32 -9.50 4.11
C LYS A 134 -9.33 -10.42 3.39
N ALA A 135 -9.00 -11.54 4.05
CA ALA A 135 -8.13 -12.59 3.50
C ALA A 135 -8.69 -13.18 2.20
N ALA A 136 -7.85 -13.26 1.17
CA ALA A 136 -8.15 -13.95 -0.08
C ALA A 136 -7.97 -15.47 0.06
N VAL A 137 -8.55 -16.22 -0.88
CA VAL A 137 -8.38 -17.68 -0.97
C VAL A 137 -7.44 -17.99 -2.12
N VAL A 138 -6.42 -18.82 -1.89
CA VAL A 138 -5.49 -19.28 -2.92
C VAL A 138 -6.26 -20.06 -3.99
N THR A 139 -6.01 -19.74 -5.25
CA THR A 139 -6.66 -20.41 -6.40
C THR A 139 -5.66 -21.03 -7.37
N ARG A 140 -4.36 -21.03 -7.02
CA ARG A 140 -3.28 -21.56 -7.85
C ARG A 140 -2.20 -22.17 -6.99
N GLY A 141 -1.64 -23.28 -7.45
CA GLY A 141 -0.48 -23.92 -6.83
C GLY A 141 -0.83 -24.87 -5.67
N PRO A 142 0.17 -25.32 -4.91
CA PRO A 142 0.02 -26.41 -3.95
C PRO A 142 -0.84 -26.08 -2.72
N TYR A 143 -1.17 -24.81 -2.52
CA TYR A 143 -1.95 -24.32 -1.39
C TYR A 143 -3.39 -23.95 -1.79
N GLU A 144 -3.88 -24.42 -2.95
CA GLU A 144 -5.22 -24.11 -3.44
C GLU A 144 -6.32 -24.43 -2.41
N GLY A 145 -7.26 -23.51 -2.24
CA GLY A 145 -8.33 -23.61 -1.25
C GLY A 145 -8.00 -23.02 0.12
N GLU A 146 -6.72 -22.75 0.42
CA GLU A 146 -6.33 -22.11 1.66
C GLU A 146 -6.59 -20.60 1.69
N THR A 147 -6.75 -20.03 2.88
CA THR A 147 -6.70 -18.58 3.05
C THR A 147 -5.27 -18.08 3.14
N VAL A 148 -5.02 -16.89 2.60
CA VAL A 148 -3.77 -16.16 2.80
C VAL A 148 -3.85 -15.30 4.05
N GLU A 149 -2.82 -15.39 4.87
CA GLU A 149 -2.64 -14.64 6.11
C GLU A 149 -1.50 -13.62 5.93
N ILE A 150 -1.53 -12.58 6.76
CA ILE A 150 -0.41 -11.64 6.87
C ILE A 150 0.40 -12.04 8.09
N ASP A 151 1.66 -12.39 7.86
CA ASP A 151 2.61 -12.75 8.89
C ASP A 151 3.74 -11.73 9.00
N HIS A 152 4.49 -11.80 10.09
CA HIS A 152 5.61 -10.93 10.35
C HIS A 152 6.91 -11.66 9.99
N VAL A 153 7.80 -11.01 9.25
CA VAL A 153 9.12 -11.59 8.96
C VAL A 153 9.90 -11.75 10.26
N ILE A 154 9.93 -10.67 11.06
CA ILE A 154 10.48 -10.63 12.42
C ILE A 154 9.32 -10.70 13.43
N PRO A 155 9.34 -11.65 14.37
CA PRO A 155 8.25 -11.82 15.33
C PRO A 155 7.97 -10.57 16.17
N VAL A 156 6.69 -10.18 16.27
CA VAL A 156 6.22 -9.04 17.09
C VAL A 156 6.57 -9.22 18.58
N SER A 157 6.73 -10.46 19.05
CA SER A 157 7.17 -10.73 20.43
C SER A 157 8.61 -10.30 20.70
N ILE A 158 9.42 -10.16 19.65
CA ILE A 158 10.82 -9.73 19.73
C ILE A 158 10.94 -8.26 19.38
N ALA A 159 10.28 -7.83 18.30
CA ALA A 159 10.37 -6.48 17.75
C ALA A 159 8.96 -5.85 17.63
N PRO A 160 8.33 -5.46 18.76
CA PRO A 160 7.00 -4.86 18.74
C PRO A 160 6.95 -3.51 17.98
N GLU A 161 8.05 -2.78 17.94
CA GLU A 161 8.19 -1.47 17.29
C GLU A 161 7.97 -1.51 15.77
N ILE A 162 8.19 -2.67 15.13
CA ILE A 162 7.95 -2.90 13.69
C ILE A 162 6.72 -3.79 13.45
N GLY A 163 5.86 -3.99 14.45
CA GLY A 163 4.72 -4.90 14.36
C GLY A 163 3.63 -4.46 13.38
N ASN A 164 3.56 -3.18 13.03
CA ASN A 164 2.64 -2.65 12.03
C ASN A 164 3.36 -2.05 10.82
N ASP A 165 4.69 -2.16 10.76
CA ASP A 165 5.49 -1.62 9.66
C ASP A 165 5.39 -2.53 8.44
N PHE A 166 5.07 -1.95 7.28
CA PHE A 166 4.91 -2.71 6.03
C PHE A 166 6.19 -3.42 5.58
N ALA A 167 7.38 -2.94 5.96
CA ALA A 167 8.63 -3.66 5.71
C ALA A 167 8.66 -5.03 6.42
N ASN A 168 7.88 -5.22 7.48
CA ASN A 168 7.88 -6.45 8.26
C ASN A 168 6.68 -7.38 7.95
N LEU A 169 5.82 -7.05 6.99
CA LEU A 169 4.55 -7.77 6.78
C LEU A 169 4.52 -8.50 5.43
N GLU A 170 4.36 -9.82 5.46
CA GLU A 170 4.33 -10.67 4.27
C GLU A 170 3.04 -11.50 4.15
N MET A 171 2.61 -11.76 2.92
CA MET A 171 1.49 -12.65 2.59
C MET A 171 1.96 -14.10 2.53
N LEU A 172 1.33 -14.98 3.29
CA LEU A 172 1.62 -16.42 3.31
C LEU A 172 0.35 -17.27 3.28
N PRO A 173 0.34 -18.42 2.58
CA PRO A 173 -0.69 -19.44 2.76
C PRO A 173 -0.75 -19.93 4.21
N SER A 174 -1.95 -20.24 4.70
CA SER A 174 -2.17 -20.61 6.11
C SER A 174 -1.32 -21.78 6.60
N SER A 175 -1.11 -22.82 5.78
CA SER A 175 -0.33 -24.01 6.12
C SER A 175 1.15 -23.70 6.20
N LEU A 176 1.66 -22.89 5.27
CA LEU A 176 3.03 -22.40 5.28
C LEU A 176 3.27 -21.49 6.48
N ASN A 177 2.30 -20.66 6.85
CA ASN A 177 2.38 -19.84 8.06
C ASN A 177 2.47 -20.71 9.31
N ARG A 178 1.67 -21.78 9.40
CA ARG A 178 1.75 -22.74 10.51
C ARG A 178 3.09 -23.50 10.55
N SER A 179 3.64 -23.86 9.40
CA SER A 179 4.92 -24.60 9.34
C SER A 179 6.12 -23.71 9.62
N LYS A 180 6.03 -22.41 9.33
CA LYS A 180 7.09 -21.42 9.60
C LYS A 180 7.51 -21.38 11.08
N SER A 181 6.62 -21.75 12.01
CA SER A 181 6.90 -21.91 13.45
C SER A 181 7.60 -20.68 14.07
N ASP A 182 8.03 -20.79 15.33
CA ASP A 182 8.76 -19.74 16.04
C ASP A 182 10.27 -19.74 15.74
N GLN A 183 10.70 -20.45 14.69
CA GLN A 183 12.11 -20.56 14.34
C GLN A 183 12.64 -19.28 13.71
N VAL A 184 13.85 -18.88 14.12
CA VAL A 184 14.58 -17.73 13.62
C VAL A 184 15.76 -18.25 12.81
N GLY A 185 15.56 -18.35 11.50
CA GLY A 185 16.59 -18.82 10.57
C GLY A 185 17.57 -17.73 10.12
N GLU A 186 18.61 -18.14 9.40
CA GLU A 186 19.62 -17.24 8.81
C GLU A 186 19.01 -16.15 7.92
N HIS A 187 17.96 -16.48 7.18
CA HIS A 187 17.21 -15.52 6.36
C HIS A 187 16.61 -14.38 7.20
N GLN A 188 15.99 -14.70 8.33
CA GLN A 188 15.41 -13.68 9.21
C GLN A 188 16.49 -12.83 9.88
N LEU A 189 17.62 -13.40 10.26
CA LEU A 189 18.76 -12.63 10.78
C LEU A 189 19.33 -11.67 9.74
N THR A 190 19.47 -12.14 8.50
CA THR A 190 19.94 -11.32 7.38
C THR A 190 18.97 -10.18 7.10
N TYR A 191 17.66 -10.45 7.10
CA TYR A 191 16.65 -9.42 6.91
C TYR A 191 16.60 -8.43 8.07
N ALA A 192 16.68 -8.91 9.31
CA ALA A 192 16.74 -8.06 10.50
C ALA A 192 17.94 -7.13 10.49
N LYS A 193 19.09 -7.57 9.98
CA LYS A 193 20.27 -6.70 9.82
C LYS A 193 19.99 -5.55 8.84
N LYS A 194 19.28 -5.81 7.73
CA LYS A 194 18.85 -4.76 6.80
C LYS A 194 17.90 -3.76 7.47
N LEU A 195 16.94 -4.25 8.27
CA LEU A 195 16.02 -3.39 9.01
C LEU A 195 16.75 -2.53 10.05
N LEU A 196 17.75 -3.09 10.73
CA LEU A 196 18.62 -2.36 11.65
C LEU A 196 19.40 -1.25 10.93
N ASP A 197 20.04 -1.60 9.81
CA ASP A 197 20.82 -0.64 9.02
C ASP A 197 19.96 0.49 8.45
N ALA A 198 18.69 0.20 8.15
CA ALA A 198 17.71 1.18 7.71
C ALA A 198 17.11 2.03 8.86
N GLY A 199 17.47 1.76 10.12
CA GLY A 199 16.92 2.45 11.30
C GLY A 199 15.47 2.06 11.63
N VAL A 200 14.96 0.97 11.05
CA VAL A 200 13.58 0.49 11.23
C VAL A 200 13.49 -0.44 12.44
N LEU A 201 14.48 -1.32 12.61
CA LEU A 201 14.61 -2.19 13.78
C LEU A 201 15.60 -1.57 14.77
N ASN A 202 15.31 -1.64 16.07
CA ASN A 202 16.27 -1.19 17.08
C ASN A 202 17.30 -2.29 17.45
N GLU A 203 18.44 -1.87 18.02
CA GLU A 203 19.53 -2.78 18.36
C GLU A 203 19.12 -3.84 19.40
N ASP A 204 18.29 -3.47 20.39
CA ASP A 204 17.83 -4.39 21.44
C ASP A 204 17.01 -5.57 20.87
N SER A 205 16.05 -5.28 20.00
CA SER A 205 15.27 -6.27 19.27
C SER A 205 16.14 -7.13 18.37
N TYR A 206 17.14 -6.54 17.69
CA TYR A 206 18.09 -7.28 16.87
C TYR A 206 18.93 -8.26 17.71
N GLN A 207 19.42 -7.85 18.88
CA GLN A 207 20.16 -8.73 19.78
C GLN A 207 19.31 -9.85 20.36
N LYS A 208 18.05 -9.57 20.74
CA LYS A 208 17.09 -10.60 21.17
C LYS A 208 16.84 -11.64 20.07
N LEU A 209 16.74 -11.18 18.81
CA LEU A 209 16.57 -12.06 17.66
C LEU A 209 17.80 -12.98 17.47
N ARG A 210 19.01 -12.41 17.52
CA ARG A 210 20.27 -13.19 17.46
C ARG A 210 20.38 -14.21 18.58
N TYR A 211 20.02 -13.80 19.80
CA TYR A 211 20.00 -14.69 20.95
C TYR A 211 19.04 -15.85 20.75
N LYS A 212 17.81 -15.59 20.30
CA LYS A 212 16.83 -16.66 20.02
C LYS A 212 17.33 -17.63 18.96
N ALA A 213 17.92 -17.13 17.88
CA ALA A 213 18.50 -17.96 16.81
C ALA A 213 19.63 -18.87 17.31
N SER A 214 20.43 -18.42 18.29
CA SER A 214 21.52 -19.23 18.87
C SER A 214 21.06 -20.37 19.79
N ARG A 215 19.77 -20.42 20.14
CA ARG A 215 19.19 -21.40 21.09
C ARG A 215 18.29 -22.44 20.44
N GLN A 216 18.15 -22.39 19.12
CA GLN A 216 17.37 -23.31 18.30
C GLN A 216 18.31 -24.29 17.59
#